data_AF-A0A971HWE8-F1
#
_entry.id   AF-A0A971HWE8-F1
#
_cell.length_a   1.000
_cell.length_b   1.000
_cell.length_c   1.000
_cell.angle_alpha   90.00
_cell.angle_beta   90.00
_cell.angle_gamma   90.00
#
_symmetry.space_group_name_H-M   'P 1'
#
loop_
_entity.id
_entity.type
_entity.pdbx_description
1 polymer ?
#
loop_
_entity_poly.entity_id
_entity_poly.type
_entity_poly.pdbx_seq_one_letter_code
_entity_poly.pdbx_strand_id
1 'polypeptide(L)'
;MKQYKIFTHPTQAMEAVKQGWSWPGFFFSFIWALVKKQWVLGFGVLIGIVGLGYLVDAFIQDTDLGERMINLFALAINFVFGMKGNSFREGNLISRGYQLVNTVAAKNPKGAMIAHVNAESTMS
;
A
#
# COMPACT_ATOMS: atom_id res chain seq x y z
N MET A 1 -13.87 -2.56 15.25
CA MET A 1 -12.67 -1.71 15.42
C MET A 1 -11.53 -2.31 14.60
N LYS A 2 -10.57 -1.51 14.14
CA LYS A 2 -9.39 -1.99 13.39
C LYS A 2 -8.12 -1.49 14.10
N GLN A 3 -7.04 -2.26 14.00
CA GLN A 3 -5.74 -1.83 14.51
C GLN A 3 -5.07 -0.88 13.52
N TYR A 4 -4.46 0.17 14.05
CA TYR A 4 -3.70 1.16 13.31
C TYR A 4 -2.34 1.35 13.95
N LYS A 5 -1.29 1.27 13.14
CA LYS A 5 0.04 1.71 13.54
C LYS A 5 0.17 3.21 13.25
N ILE A 6 0.71 3.94 14.21
CA ILE A 6 0.91 5.39 14.12
C ILE A 6 2.37 5.68 13.86
N PHE A 7 2.61 6.42 12.78
CA PHE A 7 3.93 6.83 12.35
C PHE A 7 4.05 8.35 12.46
N THR A 8 5.12 8.83 13.09
CA THR A 8 5.43 10.26 13.20
C THR A 8 6.76 10.58 12.54
N HIS A 9 6.92 11.84 12.16
CA HIS A 9 8.16 12.36 11.61
C HIS A 9 8.40 13.73 12.26
N PRO A 10 9.64 14.09 12.63
CA PRO A 10 9.91 15.36 13.33
C PRO A 10 9.42 16.60 12.60
N THR A 11 9.44 16.57 11.27
CA THR A 11 9.06 17.70 10.39
C THR A 11 7.88 17.43 9.44
N GLN A 12 7.29 16.23 9.44
CA GLN A 12 6.18 15.88 8.56
C GLN A 12 4.95 15.49 9.38
N ALA A 13 3.77 15.49 8.75
CA ALA A 13 2.53 15.14 9.42
C ALA A 13 2.51 13.69 9.89
N MET A 14 1.84 13.44 11.01
CA MET A 14 1.56 12.10 11.52
C MET A 14 0.72 11.28 10.51
N GLU A 15 1.05 10.00 10.35
CA GLU A 15 0.31 9.08 9.49
C GLU A 15 -0.15 7.83 10.25
N ALA A 16 -1.44 7.47 10.10
CA ALA A 16 -1.98 6.22 10.58
C ALA A 16 -2.11 5.18 9.44
N VAL A 17 -1.57 3.98 9.67
CA VAL A 17 -1.63 2.85 8.72
C VAL A 17 -2.47 1.71 9.29
N LYS A 18 -3.57 1.39 8.58
CA LYS A 18 -4.47 0.28 8.93
C LYS A 18 -3.73 -1.05 8.82
N GLN A 19 -3.87 -1.90 9.82
CA GLN A 19 -3.35 -3.28 9.77
C GLN A 19 -4.30 -4.21 9.00
N GLY A 20 -3.72 -5.14 8.25
CA GLY A 20 -4.44 -6.11 7.42
C GLY A 20 -4.81 -5.59 6.03
N TRP A 21 -5.89 -6.12 5.46
CA TRP A 21 -6.26 -5.93 4.05
C TRP A 21 -6.39 -4.46 3.60
N SER A 22 -5.78 -4.14 2.47
CA SER A 22 -5.85 -2.85 1.78
C SER A 22 -6.85 -2.93 0.61
N TRP A 23 -8.09 -2.52 0.85
CA TRP A 23 -9.10 -2.42 -0.22
C TRP A 23 -8.66 -1.52 -1.38
N PRO A 24 -8.11 -0.31 -1.13
CA PRO A 24 -7.62 0.51 -2.23
C PRO A 24 -6.41 -0.09 -2.94
N GLY A 25 -5.54 -0.80 -2.22
CA GLY A 25 -4.43 -1.54 -2.83
C GLY A 25 -4.95 -2.61 -3.79
N PHE A 26 -5.94 -3.39 -3.37
CA PHE A 26 -6.52 -4.44 -4.21
C PHE A 26 -7.13 -3.92 -5.52
N PHE A 27 -7.96 -2.88 -5.45
CA PHE A 27 -8.67 -2.40 -6.64
C PHE A 27 -7.84 -1.51 -7.56
N PHE A 28 -6.82 -0.84 -7.03
CA PHE A 28 -6.08 0.19 -7.77
C PHE A 28 -4.57 -0.02 -7.84
N SER A 29 -4.03 -1.10 -7.25
CA SER A 29 -2.63 -1.54 -7.34
C SER A 29 -1.59 -0.42 -7.45
N PHE A 30 -1.00 -0.21 -8.63
CA PHE A 30 0.06 0.78 -8.84
C PHE A 30 -0.44 2.22 -8.67
N ILE A 31 -1.68 2.54 -9.08
CA ILE A 31 -2.28 3.88 -8.91
C ILE A 31 -2.35 4.20 -7.42
N TRP A 32 -2.79 3.24 -6.60
CA TRP A 32 -2.83 3.41 -5.15
C TRP A 32 -1.44 3.65 -4.56
N ALA A 33 -0.41 2.90 -5.01
CA ALA A 33 0.97 3.12 -4.56
C ALA A 33 1.46 4.54 -4.90
N LEU A 34 1.21 5.02 -6.12
CA LEU A 34 1.57 6.38 -6.55
C LEU A 34 0.85 7.44 -5.70
N VAL A 35 -0.46 7.29 -5.46
CA VAL A 35 -1.24 8.18 -4.58
C VAL A 35 -0.68 8.19 -3.14
N LYS A 36 -0.13 7.07 -2.67
CA LYS A 36 0.54 6.96 -1.36
C LYS A 36 2.01 7.35 -1.37
N LYS A 37 2.50 7.99 -2.44
CA LYS A 37 3.89 8.43 -2.61
C LYS A 37 4.90 7.28 -2.49
N GLN A 38 4.48 6.06 -2.85
CA GLN A 38 5.34 4.89 -2.94
C GLN A 38 5.88 4.79 -4.37
N TRP A 39 6.60 5.83 -4.81
CA TRP A 39 6.94 6.04 -6.22
C TRP A 39 7.67 4.86 -6.86
N VAL A 40 8.69 4.33 -6.17
CA VAL A 40 9.46 3.17 -6.66
C VAL A 40 8.57 1.96 -6.87
N LEU A 41 7.67 1.67 -5.91
CA LEU A 41 6.74 0.55 -6.02
C LEU A 41 5.70 0.79 -7.14
N GLY A 42 5.13 1.99 -7.20
CA GLY A 42 4.12 2.34 -8.19
C GLY A 42 4.65 2.26 -9.62
N PHE A 43 5.77 2.94 -9.91
CA PHE A 43 6.38 2.89 -11.23
C PHE A 43 6.97 1.53 -11.55
N GLY A 44 7.57 0.84 -10.58
CA GLY A 44 8.09 -0.52 -10.78
C GLY A 44 7.00 -1.50 -11.22
N VAL A 45 5.83 -1.44 -10.60
CA VAL A 45 4.69 -2.30 -10.98
C VAL A 45 4.09 -1.89 -12.31
N LEU A 46 3.98 -0.58 -12.60
CA LEU A 46 3.52 -0.10 -13.89
C LEU A 46 4.43 -0.59 -15.03
N ILE A 47 5.74 -0.41 -14.89
CA ILE A 47 6.74 -0.89 -15.86
C ILE A 47 6.67 -2.42 -15.98
N GLY A 48 6.50 -3.14 -14.87
CA GLY A 48 6.36 -4.58 -14.86
C GLY A 48 5.13 -5.07 -15.63
N ILE A 49 3.97 -4.43 -15.48
CA ILE A 49 2.74 -4.77 -16.21
C ILE A 49 2.91 -4.49 -17.70
N VAL A 50 3.44 -3.33 -18.07
CA VAL A 50 3.69 -2.97 -19.48
C VAL A 50 4.69 -3.92 -20.11
N GLY A 51 5.80 -4.19 -19.42
CA GLY A 51 6.82 -5.13 -19.88
C GLY A 51 6.30 -6.56 -20.04
N LEU A 52 5.46 -7.03 -19.09
CA LEU A 52 4.80 -8.33 -19.21
C LEU A 52 3.90 -8.39 -20.45
N GLY A 53 3.16 -7.32 -20.75
CA GLY A 53 2.35 -7.24 -21.98
C GLY A 53 3.19 -7.45 -23.25
N TYR A 54 4.31 -6.73 -23.37
CA TYR A 54 5.24 -6.91 -24.50
C TYR A 54 5.85 -8.30 -24.57
N LEU A 55 6.20 -8.90 -23.43
CA LEU A 55 6.75 -10.26 -23.40
C LEU A 55 5.71 -11.30 -23.83
N VAL A 56 4.46 -11.17 -23.37
CA VAL A 56 3.39 -12.08 -23.77
C VAL A 56 3.13 -11.96 -25.28
N ASP A 57 3.03 -10.74 -25.80
CA ASP A 57 2.84 -10.49 -27.24
C ASP A 57 4.00 -11.06 -28.10
N ALA A 58 5.23 -10.93 -27.62
CA ALA A 58 6.41 -11.43 -28.34
C ALA A 58 6.55 -12.96 -28.37
N PHE A 59 6.10 -13.66 -27.32
CA PHE A 59 6.36 -15.09 -27.13
C PHE A 59 5.13 -15.99 -27.20
N ILE A 60 3.91 -15.44 -27.09
CA ILE A 60 2.66 -16.20 -27.12
C ILE A 60 1.83 -15.75 -28.32
N GLN A 61 1.83 -16.57 -29.36
CA GLN A 61 1.07 -16.30 -30.60
C GLN A 61 -0.44 -16.53 -30.45
N ASP A 62 -0.85 -17.34 -29.47
CA ASP A 62 -2.25 -17.54 -29.13
C ASP A 62 -2.74 -16.36 -28.28
N THR A 63 -3.51 -15.47 -28.91
CA THR A 63 -3.98 -14.24 -28.28
C THR A 63 -4.92 -14.49 -27.11
N ASP A 64 -5.78 -15.52 -27.18
CA ASP A 64 -6.71 -15.87 -26.09
C ASP A 64 -5.95 -16.41 -24.88
N LEU A 65 -4.93 -17.26 -25.11
CA LEU A 65 -4.04 -17.70 -24.04
C LEU A 65 -3.27 -16.52 -23.42
N GLY A 66 -2.70 -15.64 -24.26
CA GLY A 66 -1.95 -14.47 -23.81
C GLY A 66 -2.79 -13.53 -22.94
N GLU A 67 -3.99 -13.19 -23.38
CA GLU A 67 -4.93 -12.35 -22.63
C GLU A 67 -5.32 -12.97 -21.28
N ARG A 68 -5.61 -14.28 -21.25
CA ARG A 68 -5.93 -15.00 -20.00
C ARG A 68 -4.77 -14.95 -19.02
N MET A 69 -3.54 -15.15 -19.50
CA MET A 69 -2.35 -15.07 -18.65
C MET A 69 -2.17 -13.68 -18.07
N ILE A 70 -2.27 -12.62 -18.90
CA ILE A 70 -2.18 -11.23 -18.44
C ILE A 70 -3.24 -10.94 -17.37
N ASN A 71 -4.48 -11.35 -17.59
CA ASN A 71 -5.58 -11.14 -16.64
C ASN A 71 -5.33 -11.86 -15.30
N LEU A 72 -4.83 -13.10 -15.34
CA LEU A 72 -4.47 -13.85 -14.14
C LEU A 72 -3.32 -13.19 -13.37
N PHE A 73 -2.29 -12.71 -14.07
CA PHE A 73 -1.19 -11.97 -13.43
C PHE A 73 -1.65 -10.66 -12.83
N ALA A 74 -2.49 -9.89 -13.54
CA ALA A 74 -3.06 -8.66 -13.02
C ALA A 74 -3.89 -8.91 -11.76
N LEU A 75 -4.71 -9.97 -11.75
CA LEU A 75 -5.47 -10.37 -10.58
C LEU A 75 -4.55 -10.77 -9.40
N ALA A 76 -3.49 -11.53 -9.66
CA ALA A 76 -2.50 -11.89 -8.64
C ALA A 76 -1.82 -10.65 -8.04
N ILE A 77 -1.44 -9.67 -8.86
CA ILE A 77 -0.89 -8.39 -8.40
C ILE A 77 -1.91 -7.67 -7.49
N ASN A 78 -3.17 -7.58 -7.91
CA ASN A 78 -4.24 -6.99 -7.10
C ASN A 78 -4.34 -7.67 -5.74
N PHE A 79 -4.34 -9.01 -5.67
CA PHE A 79 -4.34 -9.74 -4.40
C PHE A 79 -3.10 -9.45 -3.54
N VAL A 80 -1.91 -9.39 -4.13
CA VAL A 80 -0.68 -9.03 -3.40
C VAL A 80 -0.79 -7.64 -2.80
N PHE A 81 -1.30 -6.66 -3.55
CA PHE A 81 -1.54 -5.32 -3.04
C PHE A 81 -2.65 -5.27 -1.98
N GLY A 82 -3.68 -6.10 -2.12
CA GLY A 82 -4.71 -6.29 -1.09
C GLY A 82 -4.12 -6.78 0.22
N MET A 83 -3.27 -7.80 0.18
CA MET A 83 -2.67 -8.40 1.38
C MET A 83 -1.54 -7.55 1.97
N LYS A 84 -0.60 -7.11 1.13
CA LYS A 84 0.67 -6.50 1.55
C LYS A 84 0.76 -4.99 1.33
N GLY A 85 -0.22 -4.37 0.68
CA GLY A 85 -0.19 -2.94 0.37
C GLY A 85 0.08 -2.07 1.59
N ASN A 86 -0.64 -2.30 2.69
CA ASN A 86 -0.41 -1.54 3.93
C ASN A 86 1.00 -1.76 4.50
N SER A 87 1.54 -2.97 4.44
CA SER A 87 2.92 -3.26 4.86
C SER A 87 3.95 -2.57 3.98
N PHE A 88 3.74 -2.51 2.66
CA PHE A 88 4.57 -1.71 1.77
C PHE A 88 4.52 -0.23 2.15
N ARG A 89 3.35 0.27 2.58
CA ARG A 89 3.20 1.66 3.01
C ARG A 89 3.97 1.93 4.29
N GLU A 90 3.95 1.01 5.26
CA GLU A 90 4.78 1.10 6.47
C GLU A 90 6.27 1.18 6.10
N GLY A 91 6.75 0.26 5.26
CA GLY A 91 8.15 0.27 4.80
C GLY A 91 8.53 1.58 4.09
N ASN A 92 7.64 2.11 3.24
CA ASN A 92 7.86 3.38 2.54
C ASN A 92 7.84 4.60 3.48
N LEU A 93 7.09 4.55 4.58
CA LEU A 93 7.14 5.62 5.59
C LEU A 93 8.46 5.55 6.37
N ILE A 94 8.87 4.35 6.77
CA ILE A 94 10.15 4.14 7.48
C ILE A 94 11.33 4.60 6.62
N SER A 95 11.37 4.26 5.33
CA SER A 95 12.43 4.71 4.42
C SER A 95 12.43 6.23 4.21
N ARG A 96 11.34 6.92 4.51
CA ARG A 96 11.19 8.38 4.48
C ARG A 96 11.43 9.04 5.84
N GLY A 97 11.98 8.32 6.81
CA GLY A 97 12.37 8.83 8.13
C GLY A 97 11.27 8.84 9.18
N TYR A 98 10.12 8.21 8.91
CA TYR A 98 9.06 8.09 9.92
C TYR A 98 9.41 7.01 10.95
N GLN A 99 8.96 7.20 12.18
CA GLN A 99 9.12 6.25 13.27
C GLN A 99 7.77 5.72 13.73
N LEU A 100 7.70 4.41 14.00
CA LEU A 100 6.54 3.78 14.61
C LEU A 100 6.52 4.15 16.10
N VAL A 101 5.51 4.91 16.52
CA VAL A 101 5.41 5.39 17.92
C VAL A 101 4.30 4.71 18.71
N ASN A 102 3.26 4.20 18.05
CA ASN A 102 2.14 3.59 18.75
C ASN A 102 1.35 2.62 17.86
N THR A 103 0.57 1.74 18.49
CA THR A 103 -0.46 0.92 17.83
C THR A 103 -1.77 1.06 18.60
N VAL A 104 -2.82 1.55 17.93
CA VAL A 104 -4.11 1.87 18.56
C VAL A 104 -5.28 1.26 17.80
N ALA A 105 -6.30 0.84 18.54
CA ALA A 105 -7.56 0.37 17.97
C ALA A 105 -8.49 1.56 17.71
N ALA A 106 -8.94 1.74 16.46
CA ALA A 106 -9.84 2.82 16.09
C ALA A 106 -10.88 2.40 15.04
N LYS A 107 -11.90 3.23 14.82
CA LYS A 107 -12.88 3.04 13.74
C LYS A 107 -12.32 3.44 12.37
N ASN A 108 -11.44 4.45 12.34
CA ASN A 108 -10.86 5.02 11.12
C ASN A 108 -9.48 5.65 11.41
N PRO A 109 -8.68 6.00 10.38
CA PRO A 109 -7.34 6.55 10.57
C PRO A 109 -7.30 7.85 11.39
N LYS A 110 -8.26 8.75 11.20
CA LYS A 110 -8.32 10.03 11.93
C LYS A 110 -8.56 9.79 13.43
N GLY A 111 -9.46 8.89 13.77
CA GLY A 111 -9.72 8.49 15.15
C GLY A 111 -8.51 7.84 15.81
N ALA A 112 -7.68 7.11 15.05
CA ALA A 112 -6.43 6.53 15.55
C ALA A 112 -5.42 7.63 15.94
N MET A 113 -5.26 8.64 15.10
CA MET A 113 -4.37 9.78 15.40
C MET A 113 -4.88 10.57 16.62
N ILE A 114 -6.18 10.84 16.71
CA ILE A 114 -6.78 11.53 17.88
C ILE A 114 -6.56 10.72 19.17
N ALA A 115 -6.78 9.40 19.13
CA ALA A 115 -6.57 8.54 20.29
C ALA A 115 -5.13 8.56 20.79
N HIS A 116 -4.16 8.60 19.86
CA HIS A 116 -2.74 8.71 20.22
C HIS A 116 -2.41 10.06 20.88
N VAL A 117 -2.86 11.18 20.31
CA VAL A 117 -2.62 12.52 20.86
C VAL A 117 -3.21 12.66 22.26
N ASN A 118 -4.45 12.17 22.48
CA ASN A 118 -5.07 12.20 23.80
C ASN A 118 -4.30 11.36 24.84
N ALA A 119 -3.75 10.22 24.43
CA ALA A 119 -2.94 9.39 25.31
C ALA A 119 -1.64 10.09 25.73
N GLU A 120 -0.99 10.82 24.81
CA GLU A 120 0.22 11.61 25.12
C GLU A 120 -0.08 12.77 26.07
N SER A 121 -1.18 13.52 25.86
CA SER A 121 -1.55 14.66 26.71
C SER A 121 -1.95 14.26 28.14
N THR A 122 -2.28 13.00 28.38
CA THR A 122 -2.61 12.50 29.72
C THR A 122 -1.35 12.08 30.50
N MET A 123 -0.20 11.95 29.82
CA MET A 123 1.08 11.55 30.41
C MET A 123 2.03 12.72 30.67
N SER A 124 1.71 13.92 30.17
CA SER A 124 2.44 15.18 30.39
C SER A 124 1.85 15.98 31.55
#